data_AF-A0A1R4HEI5-F1
#
_entry.id   AF-A0A1R4HEI5-F1
#
_cell.length_a   1.000
_cell.length_b   1.000
_cell.length_c   1.000
_cell.angle_alpha   90.00
_cell.angle_beta   90.00
_cell.angle_gamma   90.00
#
_symmetry.space_group_name_H-M   'P 1'
#
loop_
_entity.id
_entity.type
_entity.pdbx_description
1 polymer ?
#
loop_
_entity_poly.entity_id
_entity_poly.type
_entity_poly.pdbx_seq_one_letter_code
_entity_poly.pdbx_strand_id
1 'polypeptide(L)'
;MAETISKKQYKSLEKNLGTQYKVAKVRCKKLKGHARNICITNIKAKKSIVKAQLDDSYNPSAKTWYEERIAKAEASYAVAVQRCDSKSGNDQDVCIKEAKAAKIQEEAYAKAQLKTSKADAVAIEKSSDARKDAETDTREANYAVAKQKCEALDGDAEDQCINRAKTQFGL
;
A
#
# COMPACT_ATOMS: atom_id res chain seq x y z
N MET A 1 13.43 0.44 -7.19
CA MET A 1 11.95 0.27 -7.21
C MET A 1 11.69 -1.22 -7.23
N ALA A 2 10.82 -1.75 -6.36
CA ALA A 2 10.48 -3.17 -6.40
C ALA A 2 9.83 -3.49 -7.77
N GLU A 3 10.34 -4.50 -8.48
CA GLU A 3 9.74 -4.93 -9.73
C GLU A 3 8.32 -5.45 -9.47
N THR A 4 7.33 -4.79 -10.05
CA THR A 4 5.94 -5.25 -10.02
C THR A 4 5.78 -6.39 -11.02
N ILE A 5 5.03 -7.41 -10.65
CA ILE A 5 4.79 -8.53 -11.56
C ILE A 5 3.93 -8.08 -12.75
N SER A 6 4.20 -8.62 -13.94
CA SER A 6 3.38 -8.32 -15.12
C SER A 6 1.96 -8.89 -15.00
N LYS A 7 1.01 -8.32 -15.74
CA LYS A 7 -0.37 -8.84 -15.84
C LYS A 7 -0.43 -10.30 -16.29
N LYS A 8 0.51 -10.74 -17.14
CA LYS A 8 0.62 -12.13 -17.59
C LYS A 8 1.07 -13.04 -16.45
N GLN A 9 2.10 -12.63 -15.69
CA GLN A 9 2.56 -13.36 -14.50
C GLN A 9 1.48 -13.43 -13.44
N TYR A 10 0.80 -12.32 -13.14
CA TYR A 10 -0.33 -12.26 -12.21
C TYR A 10 -1.41 -13.30 -12.53
N LYS A 11 -1.92 -13.29 -13.77
CA LYS A 11 -2.94 -14.27 -14.22
C LYS A 11 -2.44 -15.71 -14.13
N SER A 12 -1.17 -15.95 -14.46
CA SER A 12 -0.56 -17.28 -14.36
C SER A 12 -0.48 -17.77 -12.91
N LEU A 13 0.01 -16.93 -12.01
CA LEU A 13 0.14 -17.22 -10.58
C LEU A 13 -1.23 -17.42 -9.92
N GLU A 14 -2.23 -16.61 -10.28
CA GLU A 14 -3.61 -16.78 -9.81
C GLU A 14 -4.22 -18.12 -10.26
N LYS A 15 -4.03 -18.48 -11.53
CA LYS A 15 -4.46 -19.79 -12.05
C LYS A 15 -3.76 -20.93 -11.30
N ASN A 16 -2.45 -20.83 -11.10
CA ASN A 16 -1.66 -21.81 -10.36
C ASN A 16 -2.13 -21.95 -8.91
N LEU A 17 -2.42 -20.85 -8.23
CA LEU A 17 -2.99 -20.83 -6.88
C LEU A 17 -4.34 -21.56 -6.83
N GLY A 18 -5.21 -21.32 -7.82
CA GLY A 18 -6.48 -22.01 -7.97
C GLY A 18 -6.31 -23.53 -8.12
N THR A 19 -5.37 -23.96 -8.94
CA THR A 19 -5.03 -25.38 -9.15
C THR A 19 -4.47 -26.02 -7.88
N GLN A 20 -3.49 -25.38 -7.22
CA GLN A 20 -2.91 -25.88 -5.98
C GLN A 20 -3.97 -26.03 -4.88
N TYR A 21 -4.87 -25.05 -4.74
CA TYR A 21 -5.99 -25.13 -3.81
C TYR A 21 -6.90 -26.32 -4.10
N LYS A 22 -7.26 -26.56 -5.36
CA LYS A 22 -8.10 -27.72 -5.75
C LYS A 22 -7.43 -29.05 -5.36
N VAL A 23 -6.15 -29.21 -5.68
CA VAL A 23 -5.37 -30.41 -5.34
C VAL A 23 -5.30 -30.59 -3.82
N ALA A 24 -4.96 -29.54 -3.08
CA ALA A 24 -4.88 -29.59 -1.62
C ALA A 24 -6.24 -29.91 -0.98
N LYS A 25 -7.33 -29.37 -1.52
CA LYS A 25 -8.70 -29.66 -1.06
C LYS A 25 -9.05 -31.14 -1.22
N VAL A 26 -8.70 -31.76 -2.35
CA VAL A 26 -8.91 -33.21 -2.54
C VAL A 26 -8.13 -34.03 -1.51
N ARG A 27 -6.88 -33.64 -1.21
CA ARG A 27 -6.08 -34.29 -0.16
C ARG A 27 -6.73 -34.14 1.22
N CYS A 28 -7.15 -32.93 1.60
CA CYS A 28 -7.83 -32.69 2.87
C CYS A 28 -9.13 -33.48 3.03
N LYS A 29 -9.89 -33.70 1.96
CA LYS A 29 -11.13 -34.50 1.98
C LYS A 29 -10.91 -35.96 2.42
N LYS A 30 -9.70 -36.51 2.28
CA LYS A 30 -9.35 -37.86 2.75
C LYS A 30 -9.28 -37.96 4.28
N LEU A 31 -9.05 -36.85 4.98
CA LEU A 31 -9.10 -36.79 6.45
C LEU A 31 -10.54 -36.87 6.95
N LYS A 32 -10.77 -37.01 8.26
CA LYS A 32 -12.11 -37.04 8.87
C LYS A 32 -12.19 -36.06 10.06
N GLY A 33 -13.42 -35.69 10.43
CA GLY A 33 -13.72 -34.87 11.60
C GLY A 33 -12.93 -33.56 11.67
N HIS A 34 -12.47 -33.23 12.88
CA HIS A 34 -11.72 -32.01 13.17
C HIS A 34 -10.44 -31.85 12.32
N ALA A 35 -9.71 -32.95 12.06
CA ALA A 35 -8.52 -32.92 11.21
C ALA A 35 -8.84 -32.48 9.77
N ARG A 36 -9.98 -32.90 9.21
CA ARG A 36 -10.45 -32.44 7.89
C ARG A 36 -10.74 -30.94 7.91
N ASN A 37 -11.42 -30.46 8.95
CA ASN A 37 -11.80 -29.05 9.06
C ASN A 37 -10.57 -28.15 9.17
N ILE A 38 -9.61 -28.47 10.04
CA ILE A 38 -8.33 -27.75 10.14
C ILE A 38 -7.62 -27.73 8.79
N CYS A 39 -7.52 -28.87 8.09
CA CYS A 39 -6.86 -28.95 6.80
C CYS A 39 -7.52 -28.02 5.77
N ILE A 40 -8.85 -28.05 5.67
CA ILE A 40 -9.61 -27.20 4.74
C ILE A 40 -9.45 -25.71 5.10
N THR A 41 -9.48 -25.36 6.38
CA THR A 41 -9.31 -23.98 6.84
C THR A 41 -7.89 -23.48 6.55
N ASN A 42 -6.85 -24.28 6.79
CA ASN A 42 -5.46 -23.93 6.48
C ASN A 42 -5.25 -23.65 4.97
N ILE A 43 -5.81 -24.47 4.09
CA ILE A 43 -5.65 -24.25 2.64
C ILE A 43 -6.44 -23.04 2.15
N LYS A 44 -7.58 -22.71 2.76
CA LYS A 44 -8.35 -21.50 2.47
C LYS A 44 -7.61 -20.26 2.96
N ALA A 45 -7.10 -20.29 4.19
CA ALA A 45 -6.26 -19.26 4.79
C ALA A 45 -5.04 -18.97 3.91
N LYS A 46 -4.26 -20.00 3.55
CA LYS A 46 -3.11 -19.85 2.64
C LYS A 46 -3.52 -19.27 1.29
N LYS A 47 -4.64 -19.72 0.72
CA LYS A 47 -5.12 -19.18 -0.56
C LYS A 47 -5.43 -17.68 -0.46
N SER A 48 -6.13 -17.26 0.59
CA SER A 48 -6.48 -15.85 0.81
C SER A 48 -5.22 -14.98 0.98
N ILE A 49 -4.28 -15.42 1.82
CA ILE A 49 -3.01 -14.70 2.04
C ILE A 49 -2.21 -14.57 0.74
N VAL A 50 -2.00 -15.67 0.02
CA VAL A 50 -1.21 -15.65 -1.22
C VAL A 50 -1.90 -14.82 -2.29
N LYS A 51 -3.24 -14.81 -2.33
CA LYS A 51 -3.99 -13.96 -3.25
C LYS A 51 -3.78 -12.47 -2.94
N ALA A 52 -3.87 -12.07 -1.68
CA ALA A 52 -3.66 -10.68 -1.30
C ALA A 52 -2.19 -10.23 -1.51
N GLN A 53 -1.22 -11.10 -1.23
CA GLN A 53 0.20 -10.88 -1.56
C GLN A 53 0.43 -10.69 -3.07
N LEU A 54 -0.29 -11.48 -3.87
CA LEU A 54 -0.22 -11.37 -5.33
C LEU A 54 -0.83 -10.05 -5.82
N ASP A 55 -1.91 -9.60 -5.20
CA ASP A 55 -2.55 -8.32 -5.51
C ASP A 55 -1.65 -7.13 -5.12
N ASP A 56 -0.97 -7.19 -3.97
CA ASP A 56 0.04 -6.21 -3.56
C ASP A 56 1.27 -6.22 -4.47
N SER A 57 1.78 -7.39 -4.86
CA SER A 57 2.93 -7.49 -5.79
C SER A 57 2.61 -6.98 -7.20
N TYR A 58 1.35 -7.06 -7.63
CA TYR A 58 0.90 -6.57 -8.94
C TYR A 58 0.64 -5.07 -8.94
N ASN A 59 0.09 -4.54 -7.85
CA ASN A 59 -0.22 -3.13 -7.69
C ASN A 59 0.17 -2.64 -6.29
N PRO A 60 1.46 -2.41 -6.01
CA PRO A 60 1.90 -2.04 -4.67
C PRO A 60 1.37 -0.67 -4.28
N SER A 61 0.71 -0.59 -3.12
CA SER A 61 0.17 0.64 -2.58
C SER A 61 -0.10 0.48 -1.09
N ALA A 62 -0.26 1.60 -0.37
CA ALA A 62 -0.67 1.54 1.04
C ALA A 62 -1.99 0.77 1.23
N LYS A 63 -2.89 0.83 0.24
CA LYS A 63 -4.19 0.14 0.26
C LYS A 63 -4.03 -1.37 0.08
N THR A 64 -3.27 -1.82 -0.90
CA THR A 64 -3.06 -3.25 -1.18
C THR A 64 -2.22 -3.92 -0.08
N TRP A 65 -1.24 -3.21 0.49
CA TRP A 65 -0.54 -3.64 1.70
C TRP A 65 -1.50 -3.82 2.89
N TYR A 66 -2.42 -2.86 3.08
CA TYR A 66 -3.44 -2.96 4.13
C TYR A 66 -4.35 -4.18 3.90
N GLU A 67 -4.83 -4.39 2.69
CA GLU A 67 -5.66 -5.53 2.32
C GLU A 67 -4.93 -6.87 2.55
N GLU A 68 -3.63 -6.96 2.25
CA GLU A 68 -2.80 -8.13 2.60
C GLU A 68 -2.76 -8.38 4.11
N ARG A 69 -2.56 -7.34 4.91
CA ARG A 69 -2.53 -7.46 6.38
C ARG A 69 -3.87 -7.91 6.95
N ILE A 70 -4.98 -7.36 6.45
CA ILE A 70 -6.33 -7.81 6.82
C ILE A 70 -6.54 -9.28 6.46
N ALA A 71 -6.20 -9.69 5.23
CA ALA A 71 -6.31 -11.07 4.81
C ALA A 71 -5.51 -12.04 5.70
N LYS A 72 -4.29 -11.64 6.14
CA LYS A 72 -3.49 -12.41 7.10
C LYS A 72 -4.13 -12.52 8.48
N ALA A 73 -4.68 -11.42 9.00
CA ALA A 73 -5.35 -11.40 10.30
C ALA A 73 -6.59 -12.29 10.30
N GLU A 74 -7.43 -12.18 9.27
CA GLU A 74 -8.63 -13.01 9.10
C GLU A 74 -8.31 -14.48 8.90
N ALA A 75 -7.31 -14.80 8.08
CA ALA A 75 -6.85 -16.14 7.85
C ALA A 75 -6.31 -16.80 9.13
N SER A 76 -5.51 -16.06 9.91
CA SER A 76 -4.95 -16.53 11.18
C SER A 76 -6.05 -16.76 12.22
N TYR A 77 -7.01 -15.84 12.31
CA TYR A 77 -8.19 -15.99 13.15
C TYR A 77 -9.00 -17.24 12.80
N ALA A 78 -9.31 -17.46 11.52
CA ALA A 78 -10.07 -18.61 11.08
C ALA A 78 -9.38 -19.94 11.44
N VAL A 79 -8.06 -20.01 11.25
CA VAL A 79 -7.26 -21.18 11.66
C VAL A 79 -7.25 -21.35 13.18
N ALA A 80 -7.09 -20.27 13.93
CA ALA A 80 -7.07 -20.31 15.39
C ALA A 80 -8.41 -20.80 15.95
N VAL A 81 -9.54 -20.25 15.49
CA VAL A 81 -10.89 -20.70 15.87
C VAL A 81 -11.06 -22.19 15.56
N GLN A 82 -10.66 -22.64 14.38
CA GLN A 82 -10.78 -24.05 14.01
C GLN A 82 -9.93 -24.97 14.89
N ARG A 83 -8.83 -24.49 15.47
CA ARG A 83 -8.02 -25.23 16.46
C ARG A 83 -8.66 -25.20 17.85
N CYS A 84 -9.30 -24.09 18.21
CA CYS A 84 -10.04 -23.95 19.47
C CYS A 84 -11.20 -24.95 19.57
N ASP A 85 -11.78 -25.39 18.45
CA ASP A 85 -12.86 -26.39 18.42
C ASP A 85 -12.48 -27.77 19.02
N SER A 86 -11.19 -28.02 19.31
CA SER A 86 -10.74 -29.21 20.02
C SER A 86 -10.83 -29.09 21.55
N LYS A 87 -11.07 -27.88 22.06
CA LYS A 87 -11.26 -27.56 23.47
C LYS A 87 -12.76 -27.59 23.81
N SER A 88 -13.10 -27.49 25.09
CA SER A 88 -14.48 -27.45 25.55
C SER A 88 -14.66 -26.49 26.74
N GLY A 89 -15.91 -26.06 26.96
CA GLY A 89 -16.27 -25.18 28.07
C GLY A 89 -15.49 -23.87 28.06
N ASN A 90 -15.08 -23.41 29.25
CA ASN A 90 -14.36 -22.16 29.42
C ASN A 90 -13.05 -22.09 28.60
N ASP A 91 -12.36 -23.21 28.42
CA ASP A 91 -11.10 -23.24 27.66
C ASP A 91 -11.31 -22.94 26.17
N GLN A 92 -12.44 -23.37 25.60
CA GLN A 92 -12.81 -23.05 24.23
C GLN A 92 -13.16 -21.56 24.10
N ASP A 93 -13.94 -21.03 25.05
CA ASP A 93 -14.35 -19.62 25.05
C ASP A 93 -13.15 -18.68 25.17
N VAL A 94 -12.22 -18.98 26.08
CA VAL A 94 -10.97 -18.22 26.24
C VAL A 94 -10.16 -18.28 24.96
N CYS A 95 -9.96 -19.46 24.37
CA CYS A 95 -9.21 -19.63 23.12
C CYS A 95 -9.79 -18.79 21.96
N ILE A 96 -11.12 -18.78 21.79
CA ILE A 96 -11.78 -17.98 20.74
C ILE A 96 -11.62 -16.48 21.01
N LYS A 97 -11.76 -16.05 22.28
CA LYS A 97 -11.58 -14.65 22.67
C LYS A 97 -10.15 -14.17 22.44
N GLU A 98 -9.14 -14.97 22.77
CA GLU A 98 -7.73 -14.68 22.48
C GLU A 98 -7.48 -14.57 20.98
N ALA A 99 -8.00 -15.50 20.18
CA ALA A 99 -7.90 -15.45 18.72
C ALA A 99 -8.53 -14.16 18.15
N LYS A 100 -9.70 -13.77 18.69
CA LYS A 100 -10.39 -12.53 18.28
C LYS A 100 -9.61 -11.29 18.70
N ALA A 101 -9.03 -11.27 19.90
CA ALA A 101 -8.20 -10.17 20.39
C ALA A 101 -6.96 -9.98 19.50
N ALA A 102 -6.28 -11.07 19.14
CA ALA A 102 -5.16 -11.05 18.21
C ALA A 102 -5.57 -10.50 16.83
N LYS A 103 -6.72 -10.93 16.30
CA LYS A 103 -7.27 -10.37 15.05
C LYS A 103 -7.45 -8.86 15.13
N ILE A 104 -8.15 -8.39 16.18
CA ILE A 104 -8.44 -6.96 16.38
C ILE A 104 -7.15 -6.13 16.48
N GLN A 105 -6.15 -6.64 17.20
CA GLN A 105 -4.85 -5.97 17.33
C GLN A 105 -4.18 -5.80 15.96
N GLU A 106 -4.11 -6.87 15.15
CA GLU A 106 -3.50 -6.82 13.82
C GLU A 106 -4.25 -5.89 12.87
N GLU A 107 -5.60 -5.91 12.88
CA GLU A 107 -6.43 -4.99 12.09
C GLU A 107 -6.22 -3.53 12.50
N ALA A 108 -6.15 -3.27 13.81
CA ALA A 108 -5.90 -1.93 14.35
C ALA A 108 -4.51 -1.42 13.94
N TYR A 109 -3.48 -2.27 14.04
CA TYR A 109 -2.13 -1.95 13.58
C TYR A 109 -2.11 -1.63 12.08
N ALA A 110 -2.69 -2.49 11.25
CA ALA A 110 -2.77 -2.27 9.81
C ALA A 110 -3.49 -0.95 9.48
N LYS A 111 -4.59 -0.64 10.17
CA LYS A 111 -5.34 0.61 10.00
C LYS A 111 -4.53 1.84 10.42
N ALA A 112 -3.75 1.76 11.50
CA ALA A 112 -2.89 2.84 11.95
C ALA A 112 -1.79 3.13 10.91
N GLN A 113 -1.16 2.08 10.37
CA GLN A 113 -0.13 2.21 9.32
C GLN A 113 -0.71 2.81 8.03
N LEU A 114 -1.90 2.38 7.60
CA LEU A 114 -2.58 2.97 6.44
C LEU A 114 -2.85 4.47 6.63
N LYS A 115 -3.31 4.87 7.82
CA LYS A 115 -3.55 6.28 8.13
C LYS A 115 -2.26 7.10 8.10
N THR A 116 -1.19 6.55 8.67
CA THR A 116 0.13 7.20 8.71
C THR A 116 0.66 7.41 7.30
N SER A 117 0.68 6.35 6.48
CA SER A 117 1.13 6.44 5.09
C SER A 117 0.34 7.45 4.25
N LYS A 118 -0.98 7.56 4.48
CA LYS A 118 -1.81 8.60 3.83
C LYS A 118 -1.45 10.00 4.29
N ALA A 119 -1.22 10.19 5.59
CA ALA A 119 -0.82 11.49 6.13
C ALA A 119 0.55 11.92 5.59
N ASP A 120 1.50 10.98 5.51
CA ASP A 120 2.84 11.23 4.96
C ASP A 120 2.77 11.62 3.47
N ALA A 121 1.94 10.94 2.68
CA ALA A 121 1.73 11.28 1.27
C ALA A 121 1.21 12.72 1.10
N VAL A 122 0.21 13.12 1.91
CA VAL A 122 -0.33 14.49 1.91
C VAL A 122 0.71 15.51 2.38
N ALA A 123 1.51 15.18 3.39
CA ALA A 123 2.57 16.05 3.87
C ALA A 123 3.66 16.29 2.81
N ILE A 124 4.04 15.24 2.08
CA ILE A 124 5.01 15.32 0.97
C ILE A 124 4.46 16.18 -0.17
N GLU A 125 3.20 15.98 -0.55
CA GLU A 125 2.53 16.79 -1.59
C GLU A 125 2.53 18.27 -1.23
N LYS A 126 2.03 18.63 -0.04
CA LYS A 126 2.02 20.02 0.44
C LYS A 126 3.41 20.62 0.53
N SER A 127 4.41 19.84 0.95
CA SER A 127 5.80 20.30 1.02
C SER A 127 6.38 20.55 -0.38
N SER A 128 6.02 19.72 -1.37
CA SER A 128 6.42 19.91 -2.76
C SER A 128 5.78 21.16 -3.35
N ASP A 129 4.49 21.40 -3.10
CA ASP A 129 3.80 22.58 -3.62
C ASP A 129 4.35 23.87 -3.01
N ALA A 130 4.54 23.91 -1.69
CA ALA A 130 5.16 25.06 -1.02
C ALA A 130 6.57 25.37 -1.56
N ARG A 131 7.35 24.36 -1.96
CA ARG A 131 8.66 24.56 -2.60
C ARG A 131 8.53 25.17 -3.99
N LYS A 132 7.58 24.69 -4.80
CA LYS A 132 7.33 25.25 -6.14
C LYS A 132 6.86 26.70 -6.09
N ASP A 133 5.99 27.02 -5.13
CA ASP A 133 5.51 28.39 -4.90
C ASP A 133 6.69 29.29 -4.51
N ALA A 134 7.50 28.87 -3.53
CA ALA A 134 8.69 29.63 -3.12
C ALA A 134 9.72 29.82 -4.25
N GLU A 135 9.92 28.80 -5.11
CA GLU A 135 10.78 28.90 -6.29
C GLU A 135 10.22 29.86 -7.35
N THR A 136 8.90 29.96 -7.47
CA THR A 136 8.22 30.89 -8.37
C THR A 136 8.34 32.31 -7.86
N ASP A 137 7.98 32.55 -6.59
CA ASP A 137 8.14 33.85 -5.94
C ASP A 137 9.59 34.36 -6.01
N THR A 138 10.55 33.47 -5.80
CA THR A 138 11.98 33.80 -5.89
C THR A 138 12.38 34.21 -7.32
N ARG A 139 11.89 33.51 -8.35
CA ARG A 139 12.17 33.85 -9.74
C ARG A 139 11.53 35.18 -10.14
N GLU A 140 10.28 35.42 -9.74
CA GLU A 140 9.57 36.67 -9.99
C GLU A 140 10.27 37.86 -9.31
N ALA A 141 10.66 37.69 -8.03
CA ALA A 141 11.40 38.72 -7.30
C ALA A 141 12.76 39.04 -7.95
N ASN A 142 13.51 38.00 -8.35
CA ASN A 142 14.80 38.19 -9.02
C ASN A 142 14.64 38.83 -10.40
N TYR A 143 13.59 38.48 -11.15
CA TYR A 143 13.27 39.14 -12.42
C TYR A 143 12.89 40.60 -12.21
N ALA A 144 12.09 40.93 -11.20
CA ALA A 144 11.73 42.32 -10.89
C ALA A 144 12.99 43.17 -10.63
N VAL A 145 13.94 42.65 -9.87
CA VAL A 145 15.24 43.31 -9.65
C VAL A 145 16.04 43.42 -10.95
N ALA A 146 16.10 42.37 -11.78
CA ALA A 146 16.82 42.39 -13.04
C ALA A 146 16.22 43.39 -14.03
N LYS A 147 14.89 43.45 -14.12
CA LYS A 147 14.15 44.41 -14.93
C LYS A 147 14.48 45.84 -14.49
N GLN A 148 14.42 46.14 -13.18
CA GLN A 148 14.76 47.47 -12.67
C GLN A 148 16.21 47.87 -12.98
N LYS A 149 17.14 46.92 -13.03
CA LYS A 149 18.53 47.20 -13.48
C LYS A 149 18.61 47.48 -14.98
N CYS A 150 17.77 46.86 -15.80
CA CYS A 150 17.71 47.11 -17.25
C CYS A 150 17.17 48.51 -17.57
N GLU A 151 16.26 49.05 -16.74
CA GLU A 151 15.69 50.42 -16.88
C GLU A 151 16.74 51.54 -16.77
N ALA A 152 17.99 51.23 -16.41
CA ALA A 152 19.11 52.16 -16.47
C ALA A 152 19.75 52.28 -17.87
N LEU A 153 19.29 51.47 -18.83
CA LEU A 153 19.68 51.50 -20.25
C LEU A 153 18.59 52.20 -21.06
N ASP A 154 18.91 52.61 -22.29
CA ASP A 154 17.95 53.27 -23.18
C ASP A 154 17.79 52.52 -24.53
N GLY A 155 16.57 52.52 -25.06
CA GLY A 155 16.24 52.01 -26.40
C GLY A 155 16.52 50.51 -26.57
N ASP A 156 17.09 50.11 -27.70
CA ASP A 156 17.33 48.69 -28.05
C ASP A 156 18.15 47.93 -26.99
N ALA A 157 19.01 48.63 -26.22
CA ALA A 157 19.81 48.02 -25.18
C ALA A 157 18.96 47.59 -23.96
N GLU A 158 17.96 48.38 -23.59
CA GLU A 158 17.00 48.04 -22.53
C GLU A 158 16.16 46.81 -22.94
N ASP A 159 15.61 46.83 -24.15
CA ASP A 159 14.78 45.73 -24.68
C ASP A 159 15.54 44.41 -24.72
N GLN A 160 16.80 44.42 -25.17
CA GLN A 160 17.65 43.23 -25.15
C GLN A 160 17.96 42.75 -23.72
N CYS A 161 18.16 43.67 -22.78
CA CYS A 161 18.40 43.35 -21.37
C CYS A 161 17.17 42.66 -20.75
N ILE A 162 15.96 43.21 -20.94
CA ILE A 162 14.72 42.63 -20.43
C ILE A 162 14.47 41.24 -21.03
N ASN A 163 14.68 41.07 -22.34
CA ASN A 163 14.49 39.77 -22.99
C ASN A 163 15.46 38.70 -22.48
N ARG A 164 16.71 39.08 -22.20
CA ARG A 164 17.67 38.18 -21.54
C ARG A 164 17.23 37.83 -20.12
N ALA A 165 16.74 38.80 -19.35
CA ALA A 165 16.24 38.55 -18.00
C ALA A 165 15.03 37.59 -18.00
N LYS A 166 14.06 37.80 -18.90
CA LYS A 166 12.93 36.87 -19.10
C LYS A 166 13.40 35.45 -19.38
N THR A 167 14.34 35.31 -20.33
CA THR A 167 14.94 34.01 -20.67
C THR A 167 15.67 33.39 -19.47
N GLN A 168 16.41 34.18 -18.70
CA GLN A 168 17.18 33.72 -17.53
C GLN A 168 16.28 33.21 -16.39
N PHE A 169 15.14 33.86 -16.16
CA PHE A 169 14.23 33.50 -15.08
C PHE A 169 13.05 32.62 -15.52
N GLY A 170 12.93 32.35 -16.83
CA GLY A 170 11.88 31.51 -17.41
C GLY A 170 10.49 32.14 -17.37
N LEU A 171 10.42 33.46 -17.61
CA LEU A 171 9.22 34.29 -17.64
C LEU A 171 8.87 34.76 -19.05
#